data_AF-W1Y007-F1
#
_entry.id   AF-W1Y007-F1
#
_cell.length_a   1.000
_cell.length_b   1.000
_cell.length_c   1.000
_cell.angle_alpha   90.00
_cell.angle_beta   90.00
_cell.angle_gamma   90.00
#
_symmetry.space_group_name_H-M   'P 1'
#
loop_
_entity.id
_entity.type
_entity.pdbx_description
1 polymer ?
#
loop_
_entity_poly.entity_id
_entity_poly.type
_entity_poly.pdbx_seq_one_letter_code
_entity_poly.pdbx_strand_id
1 'polypeptide(L)' 'MLDQVCQLARNAGDAIMQVYDGTKPMDVVSKADNSPVTAADIAAHTVIMDGLRTLT' A
#
# COMPACT_ATOMS: atom_id res chain seq x y z
N MET A 1 -9.04 -1.47 18.73
CA MET A 1 -7.91 -1.95 17.88
C MET A 1 -8.37 -2.56 16.58
N LEU A 2 -9.32 -3.53 16.56
CA LEU A 2 -9.78 -4.13 15.30
C LEU A 2 -10.31 -3.09 14.30
N ASP A 3 -11.17 -2.17 14.74
CA ASP A 3 -11.73 -1.13 13.86
C ASP A 3 -10.65 -0.22 13.25
N GLN A 4 -9.60 0.09 14.00
CA GLN A 4 -8.47 0.91 13.54
C GLN A 4 -7.66 0.17 12.48
N VAL A 5 -7.43 -1.13 12.67
CA VAL A 5 -6.76 -1.99 11.67
C VAL A 5 -7.63 -2.13 10.41
N CYS A 6 -8.94 -2.29 10.56
CA CYS A 6 -9.86 -2.32 9.42
C CYS A 6 -9.85 -0.99 8.64
N GLN A 7 -9.83 0.15 9.35
CA GLN A 7 -9.74 1.45 8.69
C GLN A 7 -8.40 1.61 7.96
N LEU A 8 -7.30 1.19 8.58
CA LEU A 8 -5.98 1.24 7.96
C LEU A 8 -5.92 0.40 6.67
N ALA A 9 -6.53 -0.79 6.68
CA ALA A 9 -6.62 -1.64 5.50
C ALA A 9 -7.44 -0.98 4.36
N ARG A 10 -8.54 -0.28 4.68
CA ARG A 10 -9.31 0.48 3.69
C ARG A 10 -8.48 1.60 3.07
N ASN A 11 -7.78 2.37 3.90
CA ASN A 11 -6.92 3.47 3.43
C ASN A 11 -5.80 2.96 2.50
N ALA A 12 -5.24 1.78 2.79
CA ALA A 12 -4.26 1.14 1.92
C ALA A 12 -4.87 0.70 0.58
N GLY A 13 -6.11 0.21 0.59
CA GLY A 13 -6.90 -0.07 -0.61
C GLY A 13 -7.13 1.18 -1.47
N ASP A 14 -7.47 2.31 -0.86
CA ASP A 14 -7.62 3.58 -1.57
C ASP A 14 -6.30 4.02 -2.25
N ALA A 15 -5.17 3.82 -1.56
CA ALA A 15 -3.85 4.12 -2.12
C ALA A 15 -3.47 3.21 -3.29
N ILE A 16 -3.89 1.94 -3.27
CA ILE A 16 -3.76 1.02 -4.41
C ILE A 16 -4.59 1.54 -5.60
N MET A 17 -5.85 1.92 -5.35
CA MET A 17 -6.74 2.39 -6.41
C MET A 17 -6.22 3.65 -7.11
N GLN A 18 -5.54 4.55 -6.40
CA GLN A 18 -4.88 5.71 -7.04
C GLN A 18 -3.87 5.32 -8.13
N VAL A 19 -3.20 4.16 -8.01
CA VAL A 19 -2.29 3.67 -9.06
C VAL A 19 -3.08 3.11 -10.24
N TYR A 20 -4.14 2.34 -9.97
CA TYR A 20 -5.00 1.77 -11.03
C TYR A 20 -5.82 2.81 -11.78
N ASP A 21 -6.28 3.85 -11.09
CA ASP A 21 -7.01 4.98 -11.67
C ASP A 21 -6.08 5.92 -12.47
N GLY A 22 -4.78 5.63 -12.53
CA GLY A 22 -3.79 6.43 -13.26
C GLY A 22 -3.44 7.75 -12.57
N THR A 23 -3.86 7.95 -11.31
CA THR A 23 -3.47 9.12 -10.51
C THR A 23 -1.99 9.04 -10.10
N LYS A 24 -1.45 7.82 -9.99
CA LYS A 24 -0.03 7.53 -9.77
C LYS A 24 0.49 6.62 -10.88
N PRO A 25 1.80 6.71 -11.23
CA PRO A 25 2.39 5.88 -12.27
C PRO A 25 2.30 4.40 -11.91
N MET A 26 2.01 3.58 -12.92
CA MET A 26 2.04 2.13 -12.81
C MET A 26 3.46 1.65 -13.12
N ASP A 27 4.28 1.53 -12.08
CA ASP A 27 5.64 0.99 -12.19
C ASP A 27 5.71 -0.43 -11.64
N VAL A 28 6.53 -1.28 -12.26
CA VAL A 28 6.83 -2.64 -11.81
C VAL A 28 8.34 -2.80 -11.68
N VAL A 29 8.79 -3.28 -10.52
CA VAL A 29 10.18 -3.53 -10.18
C VAL A 29 10.32 -5.00 -9.76
N SER A 30 11.44 -5.64 -10.08
CA SER A 30 11.74 -6.98 -9.56
C SER A 30 12.53 -6.88 -8.25
N LYS A 31 12.09 -7.63 -7.23
CA LYS A 31 12.84 -7.79 -5.98
C LYS A 31 14.05 -8.70 -6.19
N ALA A 32 14.90 -8.80 -5.16
CA ALA A 32 16.10 -9.65 -5.18
C ALA A 32 15.81 -11.14 -5.41
N ASP A 33 14.60 -11.60 -5.07
CA ASP A 33 14.11 -12.96 -5.31
C ASP A 33 13.38 -13.11 -6.67
N ASN A 34 13.51 -12.11 -7.55
CA ASN A 34 12.84 -12.00 -8.85
C ASN A 34 11.30 -11.92 -8.79
N SER A 35 10.69 -11.76 -7.62
CA SER A 35 9.25 -11.50 -7.54
C SER A 35 8.92 -10.06 -7.99
N PRO A 36 7.78 -9.83 -8.67
CA PRO A 36 7.36 -8.48 -9.05
C PRO A 36 6.85 -7.71 -7.83
N VAL A 37 7.15 -6.41 -7.80
CA VAL A 37 6.53 -5.43 -6.91
C VAL A 37 6.11 -4.23 -7.73
N THR A 38 4.91 -3.74 -7.47
CA THR A 38 4.34 -2.61 -8.20
C THR A 38 4.32 -1.34 -7.35
N ALA A 39 4.14 -0.19 -8.00
CA ALA A 39 3.87 1.06 -7.32
C ALA A 39 2.65 0.97 -6.38
N ALA A 40 1.65 0.13 -6.70
CA ALA A 40 0.49 -0.09 -5.86
C ALA A 40 0.85 -0.83 -4.56
N ASP A 41 1.68 -1.86 -4.64
CA ASP A 41 2.16 -2.61 -3.47
C ASP A 41 2.95 -1.71 -2.53
N ILE A 42 3.82 -0.85 -3.09
CA ILE A 42 4.63 0.11 -2.33
C ILE A 42 3.71 1.13 -1.65
N ALA A 43 2.73 1.69 -2.37
CA ALA A 43 1.81 2.68 -1.83
C ALA A 43 0.99 2.13 -0.64
N ALA A 44 0.43 0.92 -0.78
CA ALA A 44 -0.28 0.26 0.33
C ALA A 44 0.65 -0.03 1.52
N HIS A 45 1.87 -0.54 1.24
CA HIS A 45 2.83 -0.83 2.30
C HIS A 45 3.18 0.40 3.13
N THR A 46 3.44 1.55 2.48
CA THR A 46 3.72 2.82 3.17
C THR A 46 2.57 3.22 4.09
N VAL A 47 1.32 3.21 3.58
CA VAL A 47 0.14 3.56 4.38
C VAL A 47 0.01 2.66 5.60
N ILE A 48 0.15 1.34 5.43
CA ILE A 48 0.03 0.38 6.52
C ILE A 48 1.14 0.59 7.55
N MET A 49 2.40 0.71 7.13
CA MET A 49 3.52 0.87 8.07
C MET A 49 3.42 2.15 8.87
N ASP A 50 3.05 3.27 8.24
CA ASP A 50 2.88 4.54 8.93
C ASP A 50 1.68 4.51 9.87
N GLY A 51 0.56 3.91 9.46
CA GLY A 51 -0.60 3.74 10.34
C GLY A 51 -0.30 2.85 11.53
N LEU A 52 0.37 1.71 11.35
CA LEU A 52 0.73 0.81 12.46
C LEU A 52 1.64 1.49 13.48
N ARG A 53 2.62 2.30 13.05
CA ARG A 53 3.47 3.09 13.95
C ARG A 53 2.70 4.07 14.85
N THR A 54 1.50 4.46 14.46
CA THR A 54 0.63 5.32 15.30
C THR A 54 -0.25 4.52 16.26
N LEU A 55 -0.42 3.22 16.03
CA LEU A 55 -1.28 2.33 16.81
C LEU A 55 -0.53 1.54 17.89
N THR A 56 0.81 1.51 17.81
CA THR A 56 1.71 0.76 18.70
C THR A 56 2.75 1.68 19.31
#